data_AF-A0A6P5LZ79-F1
#
_entry.id   AF-A0A6P5LZ79-F1
#
_cell.length_a   1.000
_cell.length_b   1.000
_cell.length_c   1.000
_cell.angle_alpha   90.00
_cell.angle_beta   90.00
_cell.angle_gamma   90.00
#
_symmetry.space_group_name_H-M   'P 1'
#
loop_
_entity.id
_entity.type
_entity.pdbx_description
1 polymer ?
#
loop_
_entity_poly.entity_id
_entity_poly.type
_entity_poly.pdbx_seq_one_letter_code
_entity_poly.pdbx_strand_id
1 'polypeptide(L)'
;MGSRGALLWRQLLLALLPGLCLGQGHLFPAGSGLGSVSPALDLRRRPVLLSEQQVLEARDLSLSLLQGQGLGPPSLSLPPDLPELEPECRELLLDFANSSAELTGCLVRSARPVRLCQSCFPLFQQVTGKMDNISRAVGNMSESHNCAKNLLMLDRMQIVVILSEFFNTTWKEANCANCLANNSEELSNSTIKFLDLFNQTLTCFEHNLQGDLTNFLQQRNYTEVCKNCQEIYKTLSMFYSELQKKNEHENKAEPGTHLCIDVEDAMNITRKLWSRTFNCSVPCSDTVPVIAVSVFILFLPVVFYLSSFLHSEQKKRKLILPKRLKSSTSFVSIQENSN
;
A
#
# COMPACT_ATOMS: atom_id res chain seq x y z
N MET A 1 52.08 -19.11 -8.12
CA MET A 1 50.60 -19.15 -8.18
C MET A 1 50.10 -17.73 -7.91
N GLY A 2 49.87 -16.81 -8.85
CA GLY A 2 49.80 -16.90 -10.31
C GLY A 2 48.42 -16.48 -10.81
N SER A 3 48.18 -15.18 -10.94
CA SER A 3 47.12 -14.50 -11.70
C SER A 3 45.62 -14.74 -11.41
N ARG A 4 45.21 -15.84 -10.75
CA ARG A 4 43.78 -16.11 -10.48
C ARG A 4 43.20 -15.39 -9.25
N GLY A 5 44.04 -15.06 -8.25
CA GLY A 5 43.61 -14.37 -7.03
C GLY A 5 43.33 -12.87 -7.23
N ALA A 6 44.08 -12.22 -8.14
CA ALA A 6 43.91 -10.79 -8.43
C ALA A 6 42.63 -10.49 -9.23
N LEU A 7 42.18 -11.43 -10.07
CA LEU A 7 40.91 -11.30 -10.81
C LEU A 7 39.69 -11.44 -9.89
N LEU A 8 39.75 -12.36 -8.91
CA LEU A 8 38.68 -12.53 -7.92
C LEU A 8 38.53 -11.30 -7.02
N TRP A 9 39.62 -10.66 -6.62
CA TRP A 9 39.58 -9.43 -5.83
C TRP A 9 39.02 -8.24 -6.61
N ARG A 10 39.32 -8.14 -7.91
CA ARG A 10 38.78 -7.09 -8.78
C ARG A 10 37.27 -7.26 -9.02
N GLN A 11 36.78 -8.50 -9.10
CA GLN A 11 35.35 -8.79 -9.19
C GLN A 11 34.62 -8.62 -7.84
N LEU A 12 35.25 -8.91 -6.70
CA LEU A 12 34.66 -8.68 -5.36
C LEU A 12 34.54 -7.19 -5.02
N LEU A 13 35.52 -6.37 -5.42
CA LEU A 13 35.47 -4.90 -5.26
C LEU A 13 34.40 -4.24 -6.16
N LEU A 14 34.08 -4.84 -7.30
CA LEU A 14 33.00 -4.38 -8.19
C LEU A 14 31.61 -4.86 -7.72
N ALA A 15 31.53 -5.95 -6.96
CA ALA A 15 30.26 -6.49 -6.44
C ALA A 15 29.82 -5.88 -5.10
N LEU A 16 30.71 -5.19 -4.38
CA LEU A 16 30.43 -4.58 -3.06
C LEU A 16 30.13 -3.07 -3.10
N LEU A 17 29.93 -2.50 -4.29
CA LEU A 17 29.43 -1.13 -4.45
C LEU A 17 27.97 -1.11 -4.97
N PRO A 18 26.96 -1.29 -4.12
CA PRO A 18 25.66 -0.69 -4.35
C PRO A 18 25.63 0.70 -3.71
N GLY A 19 25.48 1.73 -4.55
CA GLY A 19 24.74 2.95 -4.18
C GLY A 19 25.44 3.97 -3.26
N LEU A 20 26.59 4.50 -3.68
CA LEU A 20 26.96 5.86 -3.26
C LEU A 20 26.10 6.85 -4.07
N CYS A 21 25.04 7.36 -3.44
CA CYS A 21 24.27 8.49 -3.93
C CYS A 21 25.20 9.71 -4.05
N LEU A 22 25.74 9.92 -5.25
CA LEU A 22 26.28 11.20 -5.67
C LEU A 22 25.09 12.17 -5.82
N GLY A 23 24.95 13.08 -4.85
CA GLY A 23 24.21 14.31 -5.06
C GLY A 23 24.90 15.13 -6.15
N GLN A 24 24.28 15.22 -7.33
CA GLN A 24 24.66 16.16 -8.38
C GLN A 24 23.74 17.38 -8.31
N GLY A 25 24.25 18.45 -7.71
CA GLY A 25 23.79 19.81 -7.95
C GLY A 25 24.49 20.37 -9.20
N HIS A 26 23.68 20.76 -10.18
CA HIS A 26 23.86 21.76 -11.23
C HIS A 26 25.19 21.87 -12.01
N LEU A 27 25.10 21.66 -13.34
CA LEU A 27 25.43 22.65 -14.38
C LEU A 27 25.25 22.01 -15.77
N PHE A 28 24.21 22.43 -16.52
CA PHE A 28 24.15 22.27 -17.97
C PHE A 28 24.00 23.65 -18.63
N PRO A 29 24.68 23.88 -19.77
CA PRO A 29 24.79 25.20 -20.38
C PRO A 29 23.60 25.53 -21.27
N ALA A 30 23.43 26.83 -21.49
CA ALA A 30 22.51 27.44 -22.43
C ALA A 30 22.78 27.00 -23.88
N GLY A 31 21.70 26.70 -24.61
CA GLY A 31 21.68 26.46 -26.05
C GLY A 31 20.28 26.74 -26.58
N SER A 32 20.18 27.78 -27.38
CA SER A 32 19.01 28.43 -27.97
C SER A 32 18.36 27.69 -29.14
N GLY A 33 17.02 27.80 -29.24
CA GLY A 33 16.36 28.20 -30.50
C GLY A 33 15.48 27.18 -31.24
N LEU A 34 14.26 27.65 -31.54
CA LEU A 34 13.18 27.13 -32.41
C LEU A 34 12.44 25.88 -31.89
N GLY A 35 11.11 25.85 -31.73
CA GLY A 35 10.03 26.73 -32.17
C GLY A 35 8.86 25.84 -32.60
N SER A 36 7.84 25.71 -31.76
CA SER A 36 6.53 25.15 -32.16
C SER A 36 5.46 25.61 -31.18
N VAL A 37 4.56 26.45 -31.69
CA VAL A 37 3.44 27.08 -31.01
C VAL A 37 2.29 26.07 -30.85
N SER A 38 1.68 26.02 -29.67
CA SER A 38 0.26 25.65 -29.48
C SER A 38 -0.25 26.26 -28.18
N PRO A 39 -1.48 26.81 -28.16
CA PRO A 39 -1.92 27.77 -27.14
C PRO A 39 -2.42 27.09 -25.87
N ALA A 40 -2.10 27.71 -24.73
CA ALA A 40 -2.64 27.37 -23.41
C ALA A 40 -4.13 27.75 -23.32
N LEU A 41 -4.96 26.80 -22.86
CA LEU A 41 -6.33 27.01 -22.45
C LEU A 41 -6.33 27.54 -21.00
N ASP A 42 -6.63 28.82 -20.85
CA ASP A 42 -6.78 29.52 -19.57
C ASP A 42 -8.18 29.22 -18.99
N LEU A 43 -8.27 28.29 -18.03
CA LEU A 43 -9.54 27.96 -17.36
C LEU A 43 -9.61 28.62 -15.99
N ARG A 44 -9.96 29.91 -16.00
CA ARG A 44 -10.31 30.69 -14.80
C ARG A 44 -11.65 30.21 -14.24
N ARG A 45 -11.62 29.23 -13.34
CA ARG A 45 -12.81 28.67 -12.67
C ARG A 45 -13.37 29.69 -11.66
N ARG A 46 -14.51 30.32 -11.97
CA ARG A 46 -15.38 30.95 -10.97
C ARG A 46 -16.17 29.87 -10.23
N PRO A 47 -16.36 29.96 -8.90
CA PRO A 47 -17.31 29.10 -8.21
C PRO A 47 -18.73 29.52 -8.59
N VAL A 48 -19.52 28.56 -9.10
CA VAL A 48 -20.97 28.73 -9.30
C VAL A 48 -21.62 28.43 -7.94
N LEU A 49 -22.16 29.46 -7.30
CA LEU A 49 -23.07 29.30 -6.17
C LEU A 49 -24.42 28.83 -6.74
N LEU A 50 -24.73 27.54 -6.56
CA LEU A 50 -26.07 27.00 -6.77
C LEU A 50 -27.00 27.55 -5.67
N SER A 51 -28.14 28.13 -6.05
CA SER A 51 -29.17 28.53 -5.08
C SER A 51 -29.89 27.29 -4.53
N GLU A 52 -30.44 27.38 -3.31
CA GLU A 52 -31.18 26.29 -2.66
C GLU A 52 -32.31 25.72 -3.53
N GLN A 53 -32.85 26.52 -4.44
CA GLN A 53 -33.94 26.13 -5.33
C GLN A 53 -33.51 25.12 -6.40
N GLN A 54 -32.28 25.22 -6.92
CA GLN A 54 -31.74 24.27 -7.89
C GLN A 54 -31.32 22.95 -7.23
N VAL A 55 -31.00 22.97 -5.93
CA VAL A 55 -30.74 21.75 -5.14
C VAL A 55 -32.05 21.02 -4.84
N LEU A 56 -33.15 21.75 -4.62
CA LEU A 56 -34.48 21.17 -4.41
C LEU A 56 -35.01 20.50 -5.68
N GLU A 57 -34.89 21.16 -6.84
CA GLU A 57 -35.28 20.57 -8.13
C GLU A 57 -34.48 19.31 -8.48
N ALA A 58 -33.16 19.28 -8.20
CA ALA A 58 -32.34 18.10 -8.40
C ALA A 58 -32.76 16.93 -7.49
N ARG A 59 -33.21 17.24 -6.27
CA ARG A 59 -33.71 16.25 -5.31
C ARG A 59 -35.04 15.66 -5.79
N ASP A 60 -35.96 16.47 -6.30
CA ASP A 60 -37.24 16.03 -6.86
C ASP A 60 -37.08 15.19 -8.14
N LEU A 61 -36.13 15.55 -9.00
CA LEU A 61 -35.78 14.75 -10.19
C LEU A 61 -35.21 13.37 -9.82
N SER A 62 -34.35 13.31 -8.78
CA SER A 62 -33.82 12.03 -8.30
C SER A 62 -34.87 11.16 -7.62
N LEU A 63 -35.85 11.75 -6.95
CA LEU A 63 -36.97 11.04 -6.31
C LEU A 63 -37.95 10.49 -7.37
N SER A 64 -38.17 11.25 -8.45
CA SER A 64 -39.00 10.85 -9.60
C SER A 64 -38.38 9.68 -10.38
N LEU A 65 -37.04 9.65 -10.49
CA LEU A 65 -36.29 8.53 -11.09
C LEU A 65 -36.30 7.27 -10.21
N LEU A 66 -36.27 7.42 -8.88
CA LEU A 66 -36.40 6.30 -7.95
C LEU A 66 -37.84 5.74 -7.88
N GLN A 67 -38.85 6.56 -8.16
CA GLN A 67 -40.26 6.15 -8.24
C GLN A 67 -40.66 5.51 -9.58
N GLY A 68 -39.73 5.32 -10.52
CA GLY A 68 -39.99 4.58 -11.76
C GLY A 68 -41.01 5.24 -12.70
N GLN A 69 -41.36 6.52 -12.51
CA GLN A 69 -42.17 7.26 -13.47
C GLN A 69 -41.27 7.93 -14.51
N GLY A 70 -40.72 7.12 -15.41
CA GLY A 70 -40.08 7.63 -16.61
C GLY A 70 -41.13 8.19 -17.58
N LEU A 71 -40.99 9.46 -17.95
CA LEU A 71 -41.61 10.04 -19.15
C LEU A 71 -40.92 9.45 -20.40
N GLY A 72 -41.18 8.16 -20.65
CA GLY A 72 -40.86 7.49 -21.91
C GLY A 72 -42.00 7.67 -22.92
N PRO A 73 -41.76 7.42 -24.23
CA PRO A 73 -42.82 7.35 -25.23
C PRO A 73 -43.90 6.34 -24.79
N PRO A 74 -45.18 6.53 -25.21
CA PRO A 74 -46.29 5.74 -24.71
C PRO A 74 -45.97 4.25 -24.79
N SER A 75 -46.10 3.60 -23.64
CA SER A 75 -45.86 2.19 -23.40
C SER A 75 -46.28 1.34 -24.60
N LEU A 76 -45.31 0.73 -25.28
CA LEU A 76 -45.58 -0.55 -25.92
C LEU A 76 -46.03 -1.47 -24.78
N SER A 77 -47.34 -1.69 -24.69
CA SER A 77 -47.94 -2.68 -23.82
C SER A 77 -47.25 -4.02 -24.12
N LEU A 78 -46.40 -4.41 -23.19
CA LEU A 78 -45.77 -5.72 -23.12
C LEU A 78 -46.89 -6.78 -23.23
N PRO A 79 -46.68 -7.90 -23.93
CA PRO A 79 -47.70 -8.94 -24.05
C PRO A 79 -48.24 -9.34 -22.66
N PRO A 80 -49.56 -9.56 -22.51
CA PRO A 80 -50.19 -9.86 -21.22
C PRO A 80 -49.73 -11.19 -20.58
N ASP A 81 -48.92 -11.97 -21.29
CA ASP A 81 -48.46 -13.31 -20.91
C ASP A 81 -47.00 -13.36 -20.42
N LEU A 82 -46.36 -12.21 -20.15
CA LEU A 82 -45.12 -12.24 -19.38
C LEU A 82 -45.49 -12.52 -17.92
N PRO A 83 -44.97 -13.60 -17.30
CA PRO A 83 -45.23 -13.87 -15.90
C PRO A 83 -44.67 -12.71 -15.09
N GLU A 84 -45.57 -11.83 -14.65
CA GLU A 84 -45.23 -10.70 -13.84
C GLU A 84 -44.69 -11.23 -12.51
N LEU A 85 -43.52 -10.74 -12.09
CA LEU A 85 -42.89 -11.18 -10.85
C LEU A 85 -43.89 -11.08 -9.70
N GLU A 86 -44.04 -12.18 -8.97
CA GLU A 86 -44.97 -12.30 -7.85
C GLU A 86 -44.78 -11.13 -6.86
N PRO A 87 -45.87 -10.54 -6.32
CA PRO A 87 -45.80 -9.36 -5.45
C PRO A 87 -44.85 -9.55 -4.26
N GLU A 88 -44.82 -10.74 -3.65
CA GLU A 88 -43.92 -11.04 -2.53
C GLU A 88 -42.44 -10.99 -2.94
N CYS A 89 -42.08 -11.59 -4.08
CA CYS A 89 -40.73 -11.52 -4.61
C CYS A 89 -40.35 -10.10 -5.05
N ARG A 90 -41.33 -9.32 -5.53
CA ARG A 90 -41.13 -7.92 -5.90
C ARG A 90 -40.79 -7.06 -4.69
N GLU A 91 -41.47 -7.25 -3.56
CA GLU A 91 -41.14 -6.53 -2.32
C GLU A 91 -39.73 -6.87 -1.83
N LEU A 92 -39.36 -8.15 -1.82
CA LEU A 92 -37.99 -8.56 -1.45
C LEU A 92 -36.92 -7.94 -2.36
N LEU A 93 -37.19 -7.85 -3.66
CA LEU A 93 -36.30 -7.23 -4.64
C LEU A 93 -36.17 -5.72 -4.41
N LEU A 94 -37.28 -5.02 -4.13
CA LEU A 94 -37.27 -3.58 -3.84
C LEU A 94 -36.52 -3.25 -2.55
N ASP A 95 -36.70 -4.07 -1.51
CA ASP A 95 -35.95 -3.97 -0.26
C ASP A 95 -34.45 -4.10 -0.47
N PHE A 96 -34.03 -5.13 -1.23
CA PHE A 96 -32.63 -5.33 -1.58
C PHE A 96 -32.08 -4.16 -2.40
N ALA A 97 -32.87 -3.63 -3.35
CA ALA A 97 -32.48 -2.50 -4.18
C ALA A 97 -32.25 -1.23 -3.34
N ASN A 98 -33.15 -0.91 -2.42
CA ASN A 98 -33.02 0.27 -1.57
C ASN A 98 -31.78 0.18 -0.66
N SER A 99 -31.61 -0.94 0.06
CA SER A 99 -30.43 -1.14 0.92
C SER A 99 -29.12 -1.15 0.12
N SER A 100 -29.12 -1.68 -1.11
CA SER A 100 -27.94 -1.67 -1.98
C SER A 100 -27.56 -0.27 -2.45
N ALA A 101 -28.56 0.58 -2.75
CA ALA A 101 -28.34 1.98 -3.12
C ALA A 101 -27.77 2.79 -1.95
N GLU A 102 -28.33 2.60 -0.74
CA GLU A 102 -27.83 3.24 0.48
C GLU A 102 -26.40 2.82 0.80
N LEU A 103 -26.10 1.52 0.75
CA LEU A 103 -24.75 1.00 0.97
C LEU A 103 -23.78 1.59 -0.04
N THR A 104 -24.10 1.54 -1.34
CA THR A 104 -23.25 2.11 -2.40
C THR A 104 -22.98 3.59 -2.15
N GLY A 105 -24.02 4.35 -1.78
CA GLY A 105 -23.88 5.75 -1.41
C GLY A 105 -22.97 5.97 -0.19
N CYS A 106 -23.02 5.09 0.80
CA CYS A 106 -22.12 5.13 1.95
C CYS A 106 -20.66 4.85 1.54
N LEU A 107 -20.42 3.78 0.77
CA LEU A 107 -19.08 3.38 0.32
C LEU A 107 -18.38 4.55 -0.41
N VAL A 108 -19.08 5.21 -1.32
CA VAL A 108 -18.51 6.32 -2.12
C VAL A 108 -18.24 7.56 -1.26
N ARG A 109 -19.15 7.94 -0.36
CA ARG A 109 -18.95 9.11 0.52
C ARG A 109 -17.84 8.89 1.54
N SER A 110 -17.66 7.65 2.00
CA SER A 110 -16.65 7.26 2.98
C SER A 110 -15.34 6.77 2.35
N ALA A 111 -15.11 7.03 1.05
CA ALA A 111 -13.91 6.61 0.34
C ALA A 111 -12.68 7.51 0.60
N ARG A 112 -12.88 8.79 0.98
CA ARG A 112 -11.80 9.76 1.22
C ARG A 112 -12.16 10.81 2.30
N PRO A 113 -11.49 10.83 3.46
CA PRO A 113 -10.61 9.77 4.00
C PRO A 113 -11.37 8.46 4.17
N VAL A 114 -10.67 7.32 4.17
CA VAL A 114 -11.34 6.02 4.21
C VAL A 114 -11.96 5.79 5.59
N ARG A 115 -13.29 5.63 5.62
CA ARG A 115 -14.09 5.36 6.84
C ARG A 115 -15.18 4.32 6.57
N LEU A 116 -14.89 3.41 5.64
CA LEU A 116 -15.86 2.47 5.10
C LEU A 116 -16.34 1.50 6.16
N CYS A 117 -15.42 0.92 6.94
CA CYS A 117 -15.78 -0.10 7.92
C CYS A 117 -16.60 0.49 9.07
N GLN A 118 -16.20 1.64 9.61
CA GLN A 118 -16.89 2.26 10.74
C GLN A 118 -18.23 2.91 10.36
N SER A 119 -18.39 3.41 9.13
CA SER A 119 -19.60 4.12 8.71
C SER A 119 -20.62 3.21 8.03
N CYS A 120 -20.17 2.19 7.29
CA CYS A 120 -21.05 1.43 6.40
C CYS A 120 -21.39 0.01 6.90
N PHE A 121 -20.84 -0.43 8.04
CA PHE A 121 -21.13 -1.77 8.57
C PHE A 121 -22.63 -2.08 8.78
N PRO A 122 -23.50 -1.15 9.25
CA PRO A 122 -24.90 -1.48 9.47
C PRO A 122 -25.62 -1.71 8.15
N LEU A 123 -25.30 -0.91 7.13
CA LEU A 123 -25.86 -1.03 5.79
C LEU A 123 -25.40 -2.32 5.10
N PHE A 124 -24.13 -2.71 5.31
CA PHE A 124 -23.61 -3.98 4.82
C PHE A 124 -24.35 -5.18 5.42
N GLN A 125 -24.61 -5.15 6.73
CA GLN A 125 -25.40 -6.19 7.41
C GLN A 125 -26.84 -6.23 6.89
N GLN A 126 -27.47 -5.08 6.66
CA GLN A 126 -28.81 -5.03 6.08
C GLN A 126 -28.86 -5.67 4.70
N VAL A 127 -27.96 -5.29 3.79
CA VAL A 127 -27.91 -5.87 2.43
C VAL A 127 -27.69 -7.39 2.48
N THR A 128 -26.78 -7.85 3.35
CA THR A 128 -26.53 -9.29 3.55
C THR A 128 -27.78 -10.00 4.09
N GLY A 129 -28.46 -9.42 5.08
CA GLY A 129 -29.69 -9.97 5.63
C GLY A 129 -30.85 -10.00 4.62
N LYS A 130 -30.98 -8.97 3.77
CA LYS A 130 -31.99 -8.95 2.69
C LYS A 130 -31.71 -10.01 1.63
N MET A 131 -30.43 -10.20 1.25
CA MET A 131 -30.01 -11.29 0.37
C MET A 131 -30.32 -12.67 0.98
N ASP A 132 -30.04 -12.86 2.27
CA ASP A 132 -30.34 -14.11 2.96
C ASP A 132 -31.85 -14.38 3.06
N ASN A 133 -32.67 -13.34 3.14
CA ASN A 133 -34.13 -13.50 3.09
C ASN A 133 -34.60 -13.94 1.70
N ILE A 134 -34.03 -13.37 0.62
CA ILE A 134 -34.32 -13.80 -0.76
C ILE A 134 -33.91 -15.26 -0.97
N SER A 135 -32.71 -15.65 -0.51
CA SER A 135 -32.18 -17.00 -0.69
C SER A 135 -32.95 -18.05 0.12
N ARG A 136 -33.48 -17.67 1.30
CA ARG A 136 -34.30 -18.55 2.16
C ARG A 136 -35.79 -18.52 1.82
N ALA A 137 -36.27 -17.59 1.00
CA ALA A 137 -37.65 -17.52 0.53
C ALA A 137 -37.95 -18.67 -0.46
N VAL A 138 -38.02 -19.88 0.08
CA VAL A 138 -38.51 -21.08 -0.60
C VAL A 138 -40.00 -21.16 -0.31
N GLY A 139 -40.85 -20.79 -1.27
CA GLY A 139 -42.29 -20.93 -1.15
C GLY A 139 -42.70 -22.38 -0.90
N ASN A 140 -43.66 -22.60 0.01
CA ASN A 140 -44.21 -23.93 0.33
C ASN A 140 -45.09 -24.54 -0.79
N MET A 141 -45.13 -23.95 -1.99
CA MET A 141 -46.05 -24.37 -3.05
C MET A 141 -45.50 -24.06 -4.45
N SER A 142 -45.26 -25.10 -5.26
CA SER A 142 -44.80 -25.06 -6.67
C SER A 142 -43.47 -24.32 -6.98
N GLU A 143 -42.87 -24.61 -8.14
CA GLU A 143 -41.62 -23.96 -8.56
C GLU A 143 -41.77 -22.45 -8.86
N SER A 144 -43.00 -21.98 -9.10
CA SER A 144 -43.31 -20.59 -9.48
C SER A 144 -43.19 -19.59 -8.33
N HIS A 145 -43.38 -20.04 -7.08
CA HIS A 145 -43.36 -19.20 -5.87
C HIS A 145 -41.97 -19.15 -5.19
N ASN A 146 -40.95 -19.71 -5.83
CA ASN A 146 -39.60 -19.73 -5.29
C ASN A 146 -38.85 -18.47 -5.71
N CYS A 147 -38.88 -17.42 -4.87
CA CYS A 147 -38.17 -16.16 -5.13
C CYS A 147 -36.67 -16.38 -5.32
N ALA A 148 -36.05 -17.34 -4.62
CA ALA A 148 -34.63 -17.64 -4.80
C ALA A 148 -34.35 -18.15 -6.22
N LYS A 149 -35.18 -19.07 -6.74
CA LYS A 149 -35.06 -19.54 -8.13
C LYS A 149 -35.30 -18.39 -9.11
N ASN A 150 -36.37 -17.63 -8.89
CA ASN A 150 -36.82 -16.59 -9.80
C ASN A 150 -35.86 -15.39 -9.89
N LEU A 151 -35.31 -14.95 -8.76
CA LEU A 151 -34.46 -13.75 -8.69
C LEU A 151 -32.97 -14.04 -8.84
N LEU A 152 -32.51 -15.24 -8.45
CA LEU A 152 -31.08 -15.53 -8.39
C LEU A 152 -30.59 -16.43 -9.52
N MET A 153 -31.46 -17.25 -10.14
CA MET A 153 -31.04 -18.35 -11.03
C MET A 153 -31.67 -18.34 -12.43
N LEU A 154 -32.77 -17.62 -12.65
CA LEU A 154 -33.47 -17.67 -13.95
C LEU A 154 -32.68 -17.02 -15.09
N ASP A 155 -31.95 -15.94 -14.81
CA ASP A 155 -31.27 -15.17 -15.83
C ASP A 155 -29.80 -15.55 -15.99
N ARG A 156 -29.29 -15.42 -17.23
CA ARG A 156 -27.84 -15.52 -17.51
C ARG A 156 -27.04 -14.47 -16.73
N MET A 157 -27.66 -13.32 -16.47
CA MET A 157 -27.05 -12.21 -15.76
C MET A 157 -27.73 -12.06 -14.40
N GLN A 158 -27.07 -12.56 -13.36
CA GLN A 158 -27.62 -12.63 -12.01
C GLN A 158 -27.27 -11.37 -11.23
N ILE A 159 -27.92 -10.24 -11.54
CA ILE A 159 -27.57 -8.92 -10.97
C ILE A 159 -27.55 -8.91 -9.44
N VAL A 160 -28.55 -9.50 -8.79
CA VAL A 160 -28.65 -9.57 -7.32
C VAL A 160 -27.44 -10.30 -6.74
N VAL A 161 -27.04 -11.41 -7.35
CA VAL A 161 -25.88 -12.22 -6.94
C VAL A 161 -24.58 -11.43 -7.16
N ILE A 162 -24.39 -10.84 -8.34
CA ILE A 162 -23.18 -10.06 -8.67
C ILE A 162 -23.01 -8.88 -7.72
N LEU A 163 -24.09 -8.16 -7.38
CA LEU A 163 -24.03 -7.05 -6.43
C LEU A 163 -23.70 -7.52 -5.02
N SER A 164 -24.34 -8.60 -4.56
CA SER A 164 -24.05 -9.19 -3.25
C SER A 164 -22.59 -9.65 -3.15
N GLU A 165 -22.07 -10.29 -4.20
CA GLU A 165 -20.68 -10.73 -4.29
C GLU A 165 -19.71 -9.54 -4.31
N PHE A 166 -20.02 -8.48 -5.05
CA PHE A 166 -19.24 -7.24 -5.06
C PHE A 166 -19.13 -6.64 -3.65
N PHE A 167 -20.24 -6.52 -2.92
CA PHE A 167 -20.22 -5.99 -1.56
C PHE A 167 -19.42 -6.89 -0.62
N ASN A 168 -19.60 -8.21 -0.69
CA ASN A 168 -18.88 -9.17 0.14
C ASN A 168 -17.37 -9.16 -0.14
N THR A 169 -16.99 -9.11 -1.42
CA THR A 169 -15.59 -9.01 -1.83
C THR A 169 -14.96 -7.72 -1.34
N THR A 170 -15.64 -6.57 -1.54
CA THR A 170 -15.19 -5.27 -1.03
C THR A 170 -14.99 -5.31 0.48
N TRP A 171 -15.91 -5.92 1.22
CA TRP A 171 -15.85 -6.05 2.68
C TRP A 171 -14.66 -6.90 3.15
N LYS A 172 -14.41 -8.02 2.45
CA LYS A 172 -13.28 -8.92 2.73
C LYS A 172 -11.93 -8.28 2.40
N GLU A 173 -11.81 -7.65 1.25
CA GLU A 173 -10.58 -6.95 0.83
C GLU A 173 -10.23 -5.78 1.77
N ALA A 174 -11.25 -5.05 2.24
CA ALA A 174 -11.09 -4.00 3.25
C ALA A 174 -10.76 -4.53 4.65
N ASN A 175 -10.81 -5.85 4.84
CA ASN A 175 -10.63 -6.55 6.10
C ASN A 175 -11.46 -5.95 7.25
N CYS A 176 -12.70 -5.53 6.94
CA CYS A 176 -13.53 -4.79 7.89
C CYS A 176 -13.95 -5.63 9.11
N ALA A 177 -13.92 -6.97 9.02
CA ALA A 177 -14.15 -7.86 10.14
C ALA A 177 -13.20 -7.56 11.33
N ASN A 178 -11.93 -7.21 11.06
CA ASN A 178 -10.97 -6.86 12.10
C ASN A 178 -11.22 -5.50 12.77
N CYS A 179 -12.04 -4.66 12.16
CA CYS A 179 -12.47 -3.39 12.74
C CYS A 179 -13.66 -3.57 13.70
N LEU A 180 -14.42 -4.67 13.57
CA LEU A 180 -15.64 -4.95 14.33
C LEU A 180 -15.40 -5.90 15.51
N ALA A 181 -16.33 -5.89 16.45
CA ALA A 181 -16.41 -6.90 17.50
C ALA A 181 -16.96 -8.23 16.96
N ASN A 182 -16.88 -9.31 17.76
CA ASN A 182 -17.25 -10.67 17.32
C ASN A 182 -18.71 -10.82 16.86
N ASN A 183 -19.62 -10.00 17.40
CA ASN A 183 -21.03 -9.95 16.99
C ASN A 183 -21.26 -9.12 15.71
N SER A 184 -20.24 -8.43 15.20
CA SER A 184 -20.33 -7.51 14.06
C SER A 184 -21.30 -6.32 14.26
N GLU A 185 -21.90 -6.15 15.44
CA GLU A 185 -22.88 -5.09 15.73
C GLU A 185 -22.21 -3.76 16.10
N GLU A 186 -20.97 -3.82 16.58
CA GLU A 186 -20.23 -2.66 17.06
C GLU A 186 -18.75 -2.72 16.65
N LEU A 187 -18.08 -1.57 16.73
CA LEU A 187 -16.64 -1.47 16.54
C LEU A 187 -15.90 -2.16 17.68
N SER A 188 -14.75 -2.76 17.37
CA SER A 188 -13.90 -3.34 18.40
C SER A 188 -13.34 -2.26 19.34
N ASN A 189 -13.16 -2.58 20.63
CA ASN A 189 -12.53 -1.67 21.60
C ASN A 189 -11.16 -1.17 21.14
N SER A 190 -10.39 -2.01 20.44
CA SER A 190 -9.11 -1.63 19.82
C SER A 190 -9.28 -0.57 18.73
N THR A 191 -10.27 -0.73 17.86
CA THR A 191 -10.56 0.22 16.78
C THR A 191 -11.00 1.56 17.35
N ILE A 192 -11.90 1.56 18.33
CA ILE A 192 -12.39 2.78 19.00
C ILE A 192 -11.21 3.52 19.64
N LYS A 193 -10.35 2.82 20.39
CA LYS A 193 -9.16 3.42 21.00
C LYS A 193 -8.19 3.98 19.95
N PHE A 194 -7.99 3.29 18.83
CA PHE A 194 -7.13 3.78 17.75
C PHE A 194 -7.69 5.08 17.13
N LEU A 195 -8.99 5.09 16.81
CA LEU A 195 -9.66 6.24 16.21
C LEU A 195 -9.67 7.46 17.15
N ASP A 196 -9.81 7.24 18.46
CA ASP A 196 -9.69 8.29 19.47
C ASP A 196 -8.28 8.89 19.50
N LEU A 197 -7.23 8.06 19.57
CA LEU A 197 -5.84 8.53 19.49
C LEU A 197 -5.55 9.27 18.17
N PHE A 198 -6.11 8.79 17.07
CA PHE A 198 -6.00 9.44 15.77
C PHE A 198 -6.65 10.84 15.77
N ASN A 199 -7.88 10.95 16.30
CA ASN A 199 -8.56 12.24 16.44
C ASN A 199 -7.79 13.20 17.35
N GLN A 200 -7.29 12.73 18.50
CA GLN A 200 -6.44 13.54 19.38
C GLN A 200 -5.17 14.01 18.69
N THR A 201 -4.55 13.17 17.87
CA THR A 201 -3.36 13.53 17.07
C THR A 201 -3.69 14.63 16.07
N LEU A 202 -4.79 14.50 15.33
CA LEU A 202 -5.24 15.53 14.37
C LEU A 202 -5.59 16.84 15.06
N THR A 203 -6.28 16.79 16.20
CA THR A 203 -6.59 17.97 17.01
C THR A 203 -5.31 18.66 17.49
N CYS A 204 -4.30 17.89 17.91
CA CYS A 204 -2.99 18.45 18.26
C CYS A 204 -2.33 19.14 17.07
N PHE A 205 -2.34 18.50 15.90
CA PHE A 205 -1.80 19.10 14.68
C PHE A 205 -2.53 20.40 14.32
N GLU A 206 -3.86 20.41 14.32
CA GLU A 206 -4.65 21.58 14.01
C GLU A 206 -4.40 22.73 14.99
N HIS A 207 -4.40 22.44 16.29
CA HIS A 207 -4.18 23.45 17.33
C HIS A 207 -2.82 24.15 17.19
N ASN A 208 -1.76 23.38 16.93
CA ASN A 208 -0.41 23.91 16.76
C ASN A 208 -0.15 24.51 15.36
N LEU A 209 -1.09 24.39 14.42
CA LEU A 209 -1.06 25.08 13.13
C LEU A 209 -1.74 26.44 13.19
N GLN A 210 -2.77 26.61 14.03
CA GLN A 210 -3.52 27.86 14.16
C GLN A 210 -2.73 28.98 14.86
N GLY A 211 -1.73 28.63 15.68
CA GLY A 211 -0.82 29.60 16.32
C GLY A 211 0.03 30.43 15.36
N ASP A 212 0.17 30.02 14.09
CA ASP A 212 1.05 30.62 13.08
C ASP A 212 0.31 31.58 12.10
N LEU A 213 -1.01 31.82 12.32
CA LEU A 213 -1.84 32.62 11.39
C LEU A 213 -1.52 34.12 11.36
N THR A 214 -0.71 34.62 12.29
CA THR A 214 -0.31 36.04 12.37
C THR A 214 0.87 36.38 11.44
N ASN A 215 1.57 35.39 10.87
CA ASN A 215 2.70 35.59 9.97
C ASN A 215 2.43 35.02 8.57
N PHE A 216 1.49 35.64 7.85
CA PHE A 216 0.99 35.22 6.53
C PHE A 216 2.03 35.20 5.38
N LEU A 217 3.31 35.48 5.66
CA LEU A 217 4.39 35.53 4.67
C LEU A 217 5.64 34.72 5.05
N GLN A 218 5.60 33.93 6.13
CA GLN A 218 6.77 33.21 6.60
C GLN A 218 6.53 31.70 6.50
N GLN A 219 7.38 31.06 5.71
CA GLN A 219 7.77 29.65 5.77
C GLN A 219 7.21 28.93 7.02
N ARG A 220 6.08 28.22 6.89
CA ARG A 220 5.35 27.64 8.04
C ARG A 220 6.33 26.88 8.92
N ASN A 221 6.46 27.34 10.16
CA ASN A 221 7.42 26.76 11.08
C ASN A 221 6.76 25.61 11.83
N TYR A 222 6.81 24.41 11.27
CA TYR A 222 6.20 23.21 11.87
C TYR A 222 6.92 22.69 13.12
N THR A 223 7.96 23.38 13.61
CA THR A 223 8.75 22.95 14.77
C THR A 223 7.89 22.79 16.02
N GLU A 224 6.88 23.64 16.23
CA GLU A 224 5.97 23.54 17.38
C GLU A 224 5.08 22.31 17.29
N VAL A 225 4.53 22.01 16.11
CA VAL A 225 3.77 20.77 15.86
C VAL A 225 4.64 19.54 16.18
N CYS A 226 5.89 19.54 15.70
CA CYS A 226 6.81 18.43 15.94
C CYS A 226 7.14 18.24 17.42
N LYS A 227 7.31 19.32 18.20
CA LYS A 227 7.63 19.24 19.63
C LYS A 227 6.41 18.85 20.47
N ASN A 228 5.28 19.52 20.25
CA ASN A 228 4.12 19.41 21.11
C ASN A 228 3.31 18.13 20.84
N CYS A 229 3.27 17.66 19.57
CA CYS A 229 2.50 16.47 19.20
C CYS A 229 3.35 15.19 19.12
N GLN A 230 4.63 15.25 19.46
CA GLN A 230 5.56 14.10 19.37
C GLN A 230 5.08 12.89 20.17
N GLU A 231 4.68 13.12 21.42
CA GLU A 231 4.29 12.05 22.34
C GLU A 231 2.99 11.37 21.90
N ILE A 232 2.00 12.16 21.48
CA ILE A 232 0.71 11.64 21.00
C ILE A 232 0.93 10.84 19.71
N TYR A 233 1.71 11.37 18.76
CA TYR A 233 2.06 10.64 17.53
C TYR A 233 2.81 9.34 17.82
N LYS A 234 3.76 9.37 18.75
CA LYS A 234 4.50 8.16 19.17
C LYS A 234 3.56 7.13 19.79
N THR A 235 2.64 7.56 20.65
CA THR A 235 1.62 6.69 21.28
C THR A 235 0.73 6.03 20.23
N LEU A 236 0.21 6.80 19.27
CA LEU A 236 -0.56 6.28 18.13
C LEU A 236 0.26 5.26 17.32
N SER A 237 1.52 5.58 17.00
CA SER A 237 2.38 4.69 16.20
C SER A 237 2.75 3.39 16.94
N MET A 238 2.96 3.45 18.26
CA MET A 238 3.19 2.28 19.09
C MET A 238 1.94 1.41 19.12
N PHE A 239 0.77 2.01 19.37
CA PHE A 239 -0.50 1.28 19.40
C PHE A 239 -0.84 0.62 18.06
N TYR A 240 -0.60 1.30 16.93
CA TYR A 240 -0.72 0.70 15.60
C TYR A 240 0.16 -0.56 15.45
N SER A 241 1.40 -0.49 15.93
CA SER A 241 2.35 -1.61 15.84
C SER A 241 1.92 -2.78 16.74
N GLU A 242 1.29 -2.51 17.88
CA GLU A 242 0.69 -3.54 18.74
C GLU A 242 -0.50 -4.22 18.05
N LEU A 243 -1.37 -3.45 17.39
CA LEU A 243 -2.49 -4.01 16.62
C LEU A 243 -2.00 -4.92 15.49
N GLN A 244 -0.96 -4.51 14.78
CA GLN A 244 -0.36 -5.32 13.71
C GLN A 244 0.16 -6.66 14.25
N LYS A 245 0.94 -6.63 15.34
CA LYS A 245 1.46 -7.85 15.99
C LYS A 245 0.35 -8.77 16.50
N LYS A 246 -0.70 -8.18 17.09
CA LYS A 246 -1.85 -8.94 17.58
C LYS A 246 -2.57 -9.64 16.42
N ASN A 247 -2.78 -8.93 15.31
CA ASN A 247 -3.42 -9.46 14.11
C ASN A 247 -2.63 -10.63 13.51
N GLU A 248 -1.30 -10.48 13.39
CA GLU A 248 -0.40 -11.54 12.94
C GLU A 248 -0.51 -12.81 13.79
N HIS A 249 -0.63 -12.65 15.12
CA HIS A 249 -0.75 -13.77 16.05
C HIS A 249 -2.14 -14.44 16.02
N GLU A 250 -3.23 -13.65 15.94
CA GLU A 250 -4.60 -14.16 15.96
C GLU A 250 -4.98 -14.88 14.66
N ASN A 251 -4.57 -14.33 13.50
CA ASN A 251 -5.00 -14.86 12.21
C ASN A 251 -4.14 -16.04 11.72
N LYS A 252 -3.06 -16.43 12.42
CA LYS A 252 -2.04 -17.39 11.96
C LYS A 252 -1.64 -17.16 10.49
N ALA A 253 -1.80 -15.93 10.04
CA ALA A 253 -1.83 -15.61 8.64
C ALA A 253 -0.43 -15.27 8.19
N GLU A 254 -0.20 -15.40 6.89
CA GLU A 254 1.10 -15.11 6.29
C GLU A 254 1.62 -13.73 6.70
N PRO A 255 2.94 -13.56 6.88
CA PRO A 255 3.53 -12.27 7.19
C PRO A 255 3.10 -11.24 6.13
N GLY A 256 2.38 -10.19 6.55
CA GLY A 256 1.82 -9.18 5.65
C GLY A 256 0.29 -9.10 5.62
N THR A 257 -0.42 -9.75 6.55
CA THR A 257 -1.88 -9.59 6.65
C THR A 257 -2.24 -8.15 7.02
N HIS A 258 -3.02 -7.51 6.15
CA HIS A 258 -3.45 -6.12 6.29
C HIS A 258 -4.35 -5.94 7.52
N LEU A 259 -4.23 -4.80 8.21
CA LEU A 259 -5.24 -4.38 9.19
C LEU A 259 -6.52 -3.93 8.46
N CYS A 260 -7.57 -3.58 9.20
CA CYS A 260 -8.74 -2.99 8.54
C CYS A 260 -8.38 -1.65 7.89
N ILE A 261 -8.96 -1.40 6.72
CA ILE A 261 -8.56 -0.29 5.85
C ILE A 261 -8.72 1.09 6.51
N ASP A 262 -9.71 1.27 7.38
CA ASP A 262 -9.94 2.52 8.13
C ASP A 262 -8.72 2.88 9.02
N VAL A 263 -8.11 1.87 9.65
CA VAL A 263 -6.94 2.04 10.52
C VAL A 263 -5.68 2.29 9.69
N GLU A 264 -5.51 1.55 8.59
CA GLU A 264 -4.36 1.71 7.69
C GLU A 264 -4.33 3.09 7.02
N ASP A 265 -5.46 3.56 6.47
CA ASP A 265 -5.56 4.86 5.84
C ASP A 265 -5.31 5.99 6.83
N ALA A 266 -5.91 5.92 8.04
CA ALA A 266 -5.68 6.89 9.10
C ALA A 266 -4.20 6.96 9.52
N MET A 267 -3.54 5.81 9.69
CA MET A 267 -2.11 5.79 10.02
C MET A 267 -1.25 6.29 8.87
N ASN A 268 -1.59 5.95 7.62
CA ASN A 268 -0.87 6.41 6.44
C ASN A 268 -0.98 7.94 6.27
N ILE A 269 -2.17 8.50 6.44
CA ILE A 269 -2.39 9.95 6.47
C ILE A 269 -1.53 10.59 7.54
N THR A 270 -1.55 10.06 8.77
CA THR A 270 -0.79 10.61 9.89
C THR A 270 0.72 10.56 9.62
N ARG A 271 1.23 9.43 9.14
CA ARG A 271 2.65 9.28 8.77
C ARG A 271 3.05 10.23 7.64
N LYS A 272 2.20 10.43 6.64
CA LYS A 272 2.46 11.37 5.53
C LYS A 272 2.48 12.82 6.02
N LEU A 273 1.56 13.20 6.91
CA LEU A 273 1.58 14.52 7.55
C LEU A 273 2.87 14.71 8.36
N TRP A 274 3.18 13.78 9.25
CA TRP A 274 4.35 13.84 10.13
C TRP A 274 5.68 13.91 9.37
N SER A 275 5.90 13.02 8.40
CA SER A 275 7.18 12.88 7.70
C SER A 275 7.35 13.83 6.52
N ARG A 276 6.32 14.01 5.68
CA ARG A 276 6.46 14.77 4.43
C ARG A 276 5.96 16.20 4.54
N THR A 277 4.89 16.42 5.30
CA THR A 277 4.26 17.76 5.39
C THR A 277 4.93 18.60 6.45
N PHE A 278 5.11 18.04 7.65
CA PHE A 278 5.74 18.74 8.78
C PHE A 278 7.25 18.48 8.88
N ASN A 279 7.76 17.45 8.20
CA ASN A 279 9.17 17.06 8.23
C ASN A 279 9.73 16.83 9.64
N CYS A 280 8.90 16.28 10.53
CA CYS A 280 9.25 16.01 11.93
C CYS A 280 10.09 14.74 12.13
N SER A 281 10.35 13.98 11.05
CA SER A 281 11.18 12.77 11.14
C SER A 281 12.63 13.14 11.37
N VAL A 282 13.13 12.84 12.57
CA VAL A 282 14.55 12.98 12.89
C VAL A 282 15.28 11.71 12.44
N PRO A 283 16.20 11.79 11.47
CA PRO A 283 17.04 10.64 11.14
C PRO A 283 17.97 10.34 12.32
N CYS A 284 18.00 9.10 12.80
CA CYS A 284 19.05 8.66 13.71
C CYS A 284 20.40 8.73 12.98
N SER A 285 21.33 9.51 13.52
CA SER A 285 22.68 9.64 12.96
C SER A 285 23.61 8.58 13.57
N ASP A 286 23.40 7.32 13.23
CA ASP A 286 24.32 6.22 13.54
C ASP A 286 25.44 6.08 12.49
N THR A 287 25.64 7.14 11.71
CA THR A 287 26.59 7.18 10.58
C THR A 287 28.02 6.90 11.02
N VAL A 288 28.46 7.48 12.14
CA VAL A 288 29.84 7.34 12.62
C VAL A 288 30.15 5.90 13.07
N PRO A 289 29.35 5.25 13.96
CA PRO A 289 29.55 3.84 14.29
C PRO A 289 29.49 2.91 13.08
N VAL A 290 28.53 3.11 12.17
CA VAL A 290 28.35 2.26 10.98
C VAL A 290 29.57 2.34 10.06
N ILE A 291 30.07 3.54 9.80
CA ILE A 291 31.26 3.75 8.97
C ILE A 291 32.48 3.11 9.63
N ALA A 292 32.69 3.32 10.93
CA ALA A 292 33.84 2.76 11.65
C ALA A 292 33.87 1.23 11.60
N VAL A 293 32.74 0.56 11.87
CA VAL A 293 32.63 -0.91 11.84
C VAL A 293 32.84 -1.44 10.42
N SER A 294 32.24 -0.78 9.43
CA SER A 294 32.35 -1.18 8.02
C SER A 294 33.80 -1.08 7.53
N VAL A 295 34.49 0.03 7.83
CA VAL A 295 35.90 0.23 7.49
C VAL A 295 36.78 -0.82 8.17
N PHE A 296 36.57 -1.08 9.46
CA PHE A 296 37.33 -2.09 10.19
C PHE A 296 37.22 -3.49 9.56
N ILE A 297 35.99 -3.92 9.25
CA ILE A 297 35.73 -5.22 8.61
C ILE A 297 36.41 -5.30 7.23
N LEU A 298 36.39 -4.22 6.45
CA LEU A 298 37.05 -4.16 5.14
C LEU A 298 38.58 -4.20 5.20
N PHE A 299 39.20 -3.76 6.31
CA PHE A 299 40.65 -3.81 6.50
C PHE A 299 41.15 -5.20 6.95
N LEU A 300 40.30 -6.03 7.59
CA LEU A 300 40.70 -7.35 8.07
C LEU A 300 41.28 -8.26 6.95
N PRO A 301 40.67 -8.37 5.75
CA PRO A 301 41.25 -9.12 4.65
C PRO A 301 42.62 -8.58 4.20
N VAL A 302 42.78 -7.25 4.12
CA VAL A 302 44.05 -6.63 3.70
C VAL A 302 45.17 -7.00 4.66
N VAL A 303 44.93 -6.86 5.97
CA VAL A 303 45.88 -7.23 7.01
C VAL A 303 46.17 -8.73 6.96
N PHE A 304 45.15 -9.58 6.77
CA PHE A 304 45.33 -11.04 6.64
C PHE A 304 46.22 -11.43 5.46
N TYR A 305 46.01 -10.84 4.27
CA TYR A 305 46.83 -11.14 3.10
C TYR A 305 48.25 -10.59 3.22
N LEU A 306 48.43 -9.38 3.76
CA LEU A 306 49.75 -8.78 3.98
C LEU A 306 50.55 -9.57 5.02
N SER A 307 49.92 -9.91 6.15
CA SER A 307 50.54 -10.75 7.18
C SER A 307 50.91 -12.11 6.62
N SER A 308 50.02 -12.77 5.87
CA SER A 308 50.32 -14.05 5.20
C SER A 308 51.46 -13.93 4.19
N PHE A 309 51.54 -12.82 3.44
CA PHE A 309 52.62 -12.57 2.49
C PHE A 309 53.98 -12.38 3.20
N LEU A 310 54.02 -11.60 4.28
CA LEU A 310 55.24 -11.36 5.06
C LEU A 310 55.68 -12.61 5.86
N HIS A 311 54.74 -13.36 6.43
CA HIS A 311 55.02 -14.61 7.16
C HIS A 311 55.27 -15.81 6.24
N SER A 312 54.96 -15.69 4.93
CA SER A 312 55.41 -16.66 3.94
C SER A 312 56.90 -16.42 3.70
N GLU A 313 57.72 -16.84 4.67
CA GLU A 313 59.15 -17.08 4.52
C GLU A 313 59.38 -17.64 3.12
N GLN A 314 60.18 -16.93 2.33
CA GLN A 314 60.65 -17.42 1.05
C GLN A 314 61.43 -18.70 1.32
N LYS A 315 60.75 -19.86 1.33
CA LYS A 315 61.36 -21.15 1.10
C LYS A 315 61.88 -21.09 -0.34
N LYS A 316 63.04 -20.44 -0.53
CA LYS A 316 63.96 -20.73 -1.61
C LYS A 316 64.12 -22.23 -1.51
N ARG A 317 63.44 -22.97 -2.40
CA ARG A 317 63.61 -24.41 -2.50
C ARG A 317 65.13 -24.58 -2.63
N LYS A 318 65.79 -25.14 -1.61
CA LYS A 318 67.16 -25.61 -1.79
C LYS A 318 67.04 -26.65 -2.89
N LEU A 319 67.47 -26.30 -4.11
CA LEU A 319 67.65 -27.27 -5.17
C LEU A 319 68.70 -28.23 -4.62
N ILE A 320 68.26 -29.39 -4.13
CA ILE A 320 69.17 -30.48 -3.79
C ILE A 320 69.71 -30.94 -5.13
N LEU A 321 70.93 -30.51 -5.46
CA LEU A 321 71.65 -31.05 -6.60
C LEU A 321 71.87 -32.55 -6.31
N PRO A 322 71.34 -33.47 -7.14
CA PRO A 322 71.49 -34.89 -6.88
C PRO A 322 72.97 -35.28 -6.92
N LYS A 323 73.46 -35.89 -5.83
CA LYS A 323 74.82 -36.45 -5.65
C LYS A 323 75.10 -37.70 -6.53
N ARG A 324 74.60 -37.75 -7.77
CA ARG A 324 74.91 -38.82 -8.73
C ARG A 324 75.49 -38.25 -10.01
N LEU A 325 76.73 -37.77 -9.90
CA LEU A 325 77.76 -37.99 -10.92
C LEU A 325 79.05 -38.35 -10.16
N LYS A 326 79.06 -39.55 -9.56
CA LYS A 326 80.33 -40.23 -9.26
C LYS A 326 80.93 -40.57 -10.61
N SER A 327 82.15 -40.11 -10.82
CA SER A 327 82.99 -40.39 -11.97
C SER A 327 83.04 -41.89 -12.26
N SER A 328 82.54 -42.29 -13.43
CA SER A 328 83.09 -43.43 -14.13
C SER A 328 84.19 -42.88 -15.03
N THR A 329 85.43 -43.16 -14.64
CA THR A 329 86.60 -43.02 -15.51
C THR A 329 86.44 -43.99 -16.68
N SER A 330 86.17 -43.46 -17.87
CA SER A 330 86.56 -44.10 -19.12
C SER A 330 87.17 -43.03 -20.00
N PHE A 331 88.51 -43.08 -20.09
CA PHE A 331 89.31 -42.40 -21.09
C PHE A 331 88.73 -42.67 -22.48
N VAL A 332 88.26 -41.64 -23.17
CA VAL A 332 88.20 -41.61 -24.64
C VAL A 332 88.66 -40.21 -25.07
N SER A 333 89.90 -40.15 -25.53
CA SER A 333 90.46 -39.03 -26.27
C SER A 333 89.77 -38.93 -27.63
N ILE A 334 89.09 -37.81 -27.91
CA ILE A 334 88.95 -37.35 -29.30
C ILE A 334 89.31 -35.87 -29.36
N GLN A 335 90.27 -35.68 -30.24
CA GLN A 335 91.02 -34.50 -30.61
C GLN A 335 90.13 -33.40 -31.18
N GLU A 336 90.53 -32.18 -30.81
CA GLU A 336 90.20 -30.91 -31.45
C GLU A 336 90.39 -30.99 -32.97
N ASN A 337 89.38 -30.59 -33.74
CA ASN A 337 89.64 -30.01 -35.04
C ASN A 337 88.67 -28.86 -35.30
N SER A 338 89.25 -27.67 -35.38
CA SER A 338 88.71 -26.42 -35.87
C SER A 338 88.61 -26.44 -37.39
N ASN A 339 87.42 -26.12 -37.90
CA ASN A 339 87.17 -25.03 -38.87
C ASN A 339 85.74 -25.10 -39.42
#